data_AF-A0A2X2C0J2-F1
#
_entry.id   AF-A0A2X2C0J2-F1
#
_cell.length_a   1.000
_cell.length_b   1.000
_cell.length_c   1.000
_cell.angle_alpha   90.00
_cell.angle_beta   90.00
_cell.angle_gamma   90.00
#
_symmetry.space_group_name_H-M   'P 1'
#
loop_
_entity.id
_entity.type
_entity.pdbx_description
1 polymer ?
#
loop_
_entity_poly.entity_id
_entity_poly.type
_entity_poly.pdbx_seq_one_letter_code
_entity_poly.pdbx_strand_id
1 'polypeptide(L)'
;MRPMTVFLGRSPVTICRETLGLGLAQQRHGASIMKDGMMASGIIKSGEWLDSLKGTKALEALERYKGARNAGKTPILEGGMEYEQLGMSNQDAEWLASRRFTIEDIARMFNISPIFLQEYSNSTYSNFSEASRALLTITMRPWLANFEQQIKSALLLTSPTPNIRYQVEFDTADLLRANPTERFRSYETAIKSGVMCPNEAREREGLPPREGGDEFSQAWKQEIQIKSPASKEEA
;
A
#
# COMPACT_ATOMS: atom_id res chain seq x y z
N MET A 1 -9.30 -26.45 24.86
CA MET A 1 -8.59 -26.89 23.64
C MET A 1 -9.61 -27.02 22.51
N ARG A 2 -9.62 -26.12 21.53
CA ARG A 2 -10.38 -26.33 20.28
C ARG A 2 -9.47 -27.06 19.28
N PRO A 3 -9.92 -28.18 18.68
CA PRO A 3 -9.09 -29.05 17.87
C PRO A 3 -8.83 -28.47 16.47
N MET A 4 -7.73 -28.93 15.87
CA MET A 4 -7.24 -28.73 14.50
C MET A 4 -8.20 -28.02 13.52
N THR A 5 -7.88 -26.77 13.19
CA THR A 5 -8.37 -26.16 11.96
C THR A 5 -7.69 -26.82 10.76
N VAL A 6 -8.42 -27.71 10.11
CA VAL A 6 -8.31 -28.00 8.67
C VAL A 6 -8.14 -26.66 7.93
N PHE A 7 -7.20 -26.58 6.98
CA PHE A 7 -6.77 -25.37 6.25
C PHE A 7 -7.92 -24.41 5.86
N LEU A 8 -8.31 -23.52 6.77
CA LEU A 8 -9.37 -22.54 6.55
C LEU A 8 -8.73 -21.15 6.46
N GLY A 9 -8.87 -20.51 5.30
CA GLY A 9 -8.43 -19.13 5.11
C GLY A 9 -9.12 -18.20 6.11
N ARG A 10 -8.37 -17.25 6.67
CA ARG A 10 -8.91 -16.18 7.52
C ARG A 10 -8.77 -14.85 6.81
N SER A 11 -9.81 -14.03 6.89
CA SER A 11 -9.77 -12.67 6.35
C SER A 11 -8.79 -11.80 7.17
N PRO A 12 -7.94 -10.98 6.52
CA PRO A 12 -7.10 -10.00 7.20
C PRO A 12 -7.90 -9.07 8.12
N VAL A 13 -9.13 -8.73 7.74
CA VAL A 13 -10.05 -7.91 8.55
C VAL A 13 -10.40 -8.59 9.87
N THR A 14 -10.62 -9.91 9.84
CA THR A 14 -10.95 -10.67 11.05
C THR A 14 -9.76 -10.77 12.00
N ILE A 15 -8.54 -10.91 11.46
CA ILE A 15 -7.30 -10.99 12.24
C ILE A 15 -7.00 -9.63 12.90
N CYS A 16 -7.12 -8.54 12.15
CA CYS A 16 -6.76 -7.19 12.58
C CYS A 16 -7.96 -6.34 13.02
N ARG A 17 -9.03 -6.99 13.48
CA ARG A 17 -10.30 -6.32 13.87
C ARG A 17 -10.13 -5.28 14.97
N GLU A 18 -9.19 -5.49 15.90
CA GLU A 18 -8.94 -4.58 17.03
C GLU A 18 -8.34 -3.26 16.53
N THR A 19 -7.37 -3.32 15.61
CA THR A 19 -6.76 -2.16 14.95
C THR A 19 -7.80 -1.33 14.20
N LEU A 20 -8.66 -2.00 13.41
CA LEU A 20 -9.77 -1.33 12.72
C LEU A 20 -10.79 -0.73 13.72
N GLY A 21 -11.07 -1.45 14.81
CA GLY A 21 -11.94 -0.97 15.89
C GLY A 21 -11.42 0.30 16.54
N LEU A 22 -10.10 0.38 16.78
CA LEU A 22 -9.44 1.57 17.31
C LEU A 22 -9.56 2.76 16.35
N GLY A 23 -9.30 2.56 15.05
CA GLY A 23 -9.48 3.60 14.03
C GLY A 23 -10.93 4.11 13.95
N LEU A 24 -11.92 3.22 14.04
CA LEU A 24 -13.34 3.59 14.07
C LEU A 24 -13.71 4.37 15.34
N ALA A 25 -13.20 3.95 16.50
CA ALA A 25 -13.42 4.64 17.77
C ALA A 25 -12.82 6.06 17.72
N GLN A 26 -11.62 6.20 17.16
CA GLN A 26 -11.00 7.49 16.92
C GLN A 26 -11.85 8.35 15.98
N GLN A 27 -12.28 7.84 14.83
CA GLN A 27 -13.16 8.61 13.94
C GLN A 27 -14.44 9.08 14.64
N ARG A 28 -15.08 8.22 15.44
CA ARG A 28 -16.28 8.57 16.22
C ARG A 28 -15.99 9.63 17.27
N HIS A 29 -14.88 9.52 17.99
CA HIS A 29 -14.47 10.50 18.99
C HIS A 29 -14.25 11.89 18.36
N GLY A 30 -13.55 11.96 17.23
CA GLY A 30 -13.37 13.23 16.51
C GLY A 30 -14.68 13.79 15.97
N ALA A 31 -15.57 12.91 15.48
CA ALA A 31 -16.90 13.33 15.02
C ALA A 31 -17.75 13.86 16.17
N SER A 32 -17.74 13.24 17.36
CA SER A 32 -18.48 13.74 18.53
C SER A 32 -17.91 15.07 19.01
N ILE A 33 -16.58 15.19 19.08
CA ILE A 33 -15.92 16.44 19.46
C ILE A 33 -16.33 17.58 18.51
N MET A 34 -16.25 17.34 17.20
CA MET A 34 -16.58 18.35 16.20
C MET A 34 -18.07 18.68 16.23
N LYS A 35 -18.93 17.66 16.37
CA LYS A 35 -20.38 17.82 16.42
C LYS A 35 -20.83 18.64 17.63
N ASP A 36 -20.32 18.29 18.82
CA ASP A 36 -20.75 18.88 20.07
C ASP A 36 -19.99 20.19 20.38
N GLY A 37 -18.92 20.50 19.65
CA GLY A 37 -18.11 21.71 19.83
C GLY A 37 -17.41 21.77 21.18
N MET A 38 -17.48 20.69 21.94
CA MET A 38 -17.09 20.59 23.33
C MET A 38 -16.00 19.53 23.43
N MET A 39 -14.82 19.85 22.89
CA MET A 39 -13.63 19.60 23.71
C MET A 39 -13.88 20.31 25.03
N ALA A 40 -13.39 19.84 26.17
CA ALA A 40 -13.43 20.64 27.40
C ALA A 40 -12.61 21.92 27.16
N SER A 41 -13.20 22.91 26.51
CA SER A 41 -12.58 24.12 25.96
C SER A 41 -12.28 25.09 27.10
N GLY A 42 -12.94 24.89 28.23
CA GLY A 42 -12.64 25.60 29.46
C GLY A 42 -13.44 25.10 30.64
N ILE A 43 -13.00 25.53 31.81
CA ILE A 43 -13.74 25.35 33.07
C ILE A 43 -14.42 26.69 33.37
N ILE A 44 -15.73 26.65 33.62
CA ILE A 44 -16.45 27.81 34.15
C ILE A 44 -16.35 27.73 35.67
N LYS A 45 -15.60 28.65 36.27
CA LYS A 45 -15.49 28.77 37.74
C LYS A 45 -16.54 29.74 38.24
N SER A 46 -17.24 29.36 39.30
CA SER A 46 -18.14 30.24 40.07
C SER A 46 -17.66 30.31 41.51
N GLY A 47 -17.66 31.51 42.09
CA GLY A 47 -17.38 31.71 43.51
C GLY A 47 -18.54 31.32 44.44
N GLU A 48 -19.75 31.11 43.90
CA GLU A 48 -20.95 30.72 44.66
C GLU A 48 -21.41 29.30 44.30
N TRP A 49 -22.09 28.63 45.24
CA TRP A 49 -22.74 27.35 44.95
C TRP A 49 -23.95 27.54 44.03
N LEU A 50 -23.99 26.79 42.93
CA LEU A 50 -25.11 26.80 41.99
C LEU A 50 -26.26 25.95 42.55
N ASP A 51 -27.31 26.61 43.03
CA ASP A 51 -28.59 25.97 43.33
C ASP A 51 -29.33 25.53 42.04
N SER A 52 -30.29 24.60 42.12
CA SER A 52 -30.95 23.95 40.98
C SER A 52 -31.52 24.94 39.94
N LEU A 53 -32.09 26.06 40.39
CA LEU A 53 -32.63 27.13 39.53
C LEU A 53 -31.54 27.96 38.83
N LYS A 54 -30.39 28.19 39.48
CA LYS A 54 -29.25 28.92 38.88
C LYS A 54 -28.48 28.00 37.92
N GLY A 55 -28.32 26.72 38.29
CA GLY A 55 -27.65 25.71 37.47
C GLY A 55 -28.36 25.41 36.15
N THR A 56 -29.70 25.34 36.15
CA THR A 56 -30.50 25.15 34.93
C THR A 56 -30.36 26.31 33.95
N LYS A 57 -30.40 27.56 34.43
CA LYS A 57 -30.15 28.74 33.59
C LYS A 57 -28.73 28.77 33.02
N ALA A 58 -27.73 28.39 33.81
CA ALA A 58 -26.35 28.30 33.36
C ALA A 58 -26.16 27.21 32.27
N LEU A 59 -26.81 26.06 32.42
CA LEU A 59 -26.84 25.00 31.41
C LEU A 59 -27.54 25.44 30.12
N GLU A 60 -28.67 26.14 30.23
CA GLU A 60 -29.40 26.66 29.07
C GLU A 60 -28.58 27.73 28.32
N ALA A 61 -27.84 28.57 29.05
CA ALA A 61 -26.89 29.50 28.46
C ALA A 61 -25.75 28.75 27.76
N LEU A 62 -25.22 27.67 28.34
CA LEU A 62 -24.16 26.85 27.76
C LEU A 62 -24.60 26.15 26.46
N GLU A 63 -25.82 25.63 26.41
CA GLU A 63 -26.38 24.96 25.22
C GLU A 63 -26.42 25.89 23.99
N ARG A 64 -26.52 27.22 24.18
CA ARG A 64 -26.45 28.20 23.07
C ARG A 64 -25.09 28.25 22.38
N TYR A 65 -24.04 27.81 23.07
CA TYR A 65 -22.67 27.80 22.58
C TYR A 65 -22.20 26.40 22.14
N LYS A 66 -23.03 25.38 22.33
CA LYS A 66 -22.74 24.00 21.92
C LYS A 66 -22.80 23.84 20.40
N GLY A 67 -21.95 22.98 19.88
CA GLY A 67 -21.95 22.50 18.51
C GLY A 67 -21.11 23.29 17.51
N ALA A 68 -20.78 22.63 16.39
CA ALA A 68 -19.89 23.18 15.35
C ALA A 68 -20.28 24.57 14.82
N ARG A 69 -21.58 24.90 14.71
CA ARG A 69 -22.04 26.22 14.23
C ARG A 69 -21.78 27.36 15.22
N ASN A 70 -21.52 27.04 16.48
CA ASN A 70 -21.29 28.01 17.55
C ASN A 70 -19.81 28.06 17.99
N ALA A 71 -18.94 27.29 17.33
CA ALA A 71 -17.51 27.30 17.58
C ALA A 71 -16.91 28.71 17.36
N GLY A 72 -16.09 29.17 18.30
CA GLY A 72 -15.45 30.49 18.26
C GLY A 72 -16.31 31.65 18.78
N LYS A 73 -17.55 31.41 19.24
CA LYS A 73 -18.33 32.43 19.95
C LYS A 73 -17.83 32.59 21.37
N THR A 74 -17.61 33.83 21.81
CA THR A 74 -17.27 34.12 23.20
C THR A 74 -18.51 33.90 24.09
N PRO A 75 -18.44 33.02 25.10
CA PRO A 75 -19.54 32.84 26.03
C PRO A 75 -19.71 34.10 26.88
N ILE A 76 -20.95 34.58 26.99
CA ILE A 76 -21.30 35.65 27.92
C ILE A 76 -21.62 34.99 29.26
N LEU A 77 -20.84 35.35 30.29
CA LEU A 77 -20.96 34.81 31.63
C LEU A 77 -21.62 35.85 32.55
N GLU A 78 -22.72 35.47 33.21
CA GLU A 78 -23.40 36.32 34.18
C GLU A 78 -22.89 36.04 35.61
N GLY A 79 -22.91 37.05 36.50
CA GLY A 79 -22.71 36.83 37.94
C GLY A 79 -21.28 36.51 38.40
N GLY A 80 -20.25 37.05 37.73
CA GLY A 80 -18.86 36.90 38.18
C GLY A 80 -18.24 35.53 37.91
N MET A 81 -18.85 34.74 37.02
CA MET A 81 -18.26 33.50 36.53
C MET A 81 -17.06 33.80 35.63
N GLU A 82 -15.98 33.04 35.81
CA GLU A 82 -14.76 33.15 35.01
C GLU A 82 -14.62 31.95 34.08
N TYR A 83 -14.23 32.20 32.83
CA TYR A 83 -13.92 31.15 31.86
C TYR A 83 -12.42 30.96 31.75
N GLU A 84 -11.93 29.81 32.23
CA GLU A 84 -10.54 29.41 32.02
C GLU A 84 -10.46 28.52 30.79
N GLN A 85 -9.87 29.02 29.70
CA GLN A 85 -9.65 28.23 28.50
C GLN A 85 -8.58 27.15 28.76
N LEU A 86 -8.92 25.88 28.55
CA LEU A 86 -7.94 24.81 28.52
C LEU A 86 -7.28 24.82 27.13
N GLY A 87 -5.95 25.00 27.09
CA GLY A 87 -5.21 25.16 25.84
C GLY A 87 -5.32 23.95 24.91
N MET A 88 -5.76 24.18 23.67
CA MET A 88 -6.03 23.14 22.66
C MET A 88 -4.88 22.89 21.66
N SER A 89 -3.82 23.71 21.61
CA SER A 89 -2.97 23.78 20.41
C SER A 89 -2.15 22.53 20.09
N ASN A 90 -1.86 21.66 21.06
CA ASN A 90 -1.08 20.44 20.81
C ASN A 90 -1.94 19.24 20.38
N GLN A 91 -3.25 19.26 20.69
CA GLN A 91 -4.13 18.12 20.41
C GLN A 91 -4.50 18.01 18.94
N ASP A 92 -4.67 19.12 18.23
CA ASP A 92 -5.07 19.09 16.81
C ASP A 92 -3.97 18.50 15.91
N ALA A 93 -2.71 18.80 16.21
CA ALA A 93 -1.57 18.23 15.50
C ALA A 93 -1.41 16.72 15.77
N GLU A 94 -1.58 16.30 17.03
CA GLU A 94 -1.54 14.89 17.44
C GLU A 94 -2.73 14.09 16.88
N TRP A 95 -3.89 14.74 16.73
CA TRP A 95 -5.07 14.19 16.10
C TRP A 95 -4.88 13.89 14.61
N LEU A 96 -4.29 14.83 13.87
CA LEU A 96 -3.98 14.64 12.46
C LEU A 96 -2.92 13.55 12.27
N ALA A 97 -1.90 13.50 13.14
CA ALA A 97 -0.88 12.47 13.10
C ALA A 97 -1.47 11.07 13.34
N SER A 98 -2.33 10.90 14.34
CA SER A 98 -2.97 9.61 14.64
C SER A 98 -3.92 9.14 13.53
N ARG A 99 -4.60 10.06 12.83
CA ARG A 99 -5.39 9.71 11.63
C ARG A 99 -4.52 9.20 10.49
N ARG A 100 -3.36 9.82 10.25
CA ARG A 100 -2.40 9.37 9.22
C ARG A 100 -1.83 7.99 9.58
N PHE A 101 -1.50 7.77 10.85
CA PHE A 101 -1.06 6.46 11.34
C PHE A 101 -2.10 5.36 11.09
N THR A 102 -3.39 5.67 11.23
CA THR A 102 -4.47 4.70 10.91
C THR A 102 -4.45 4.27 9.44
N ILE A 103 -4.11 5.16 8.50
CA ILE A 103 -3.97 4.81 7.07
C ILE A 103 -2.82 3.83 6.88
N GLU A 104 -1.69 4.07 7.55
CA GLU A 104 -0.50 3.20 7.49
C GLU A 104 -0.78 1.81 8.08
N ASP A 105 -1.51 1.72 9.19
CA ASP A 105 -1.93 0.45 9.77
C ASP A 105 -2.80 -0.37 8.80
N ILE A 106 -3.77 0.27 8.14
CA ILE A 106 -4.60 -0.39 7.13
C ILE A 106 -3.74 -0.84 5.94
N ALA A 107 -2.82 0.00 5.47
CA ALA A 107 -1.90 -0.36 4.38
C ALA A 107 -1.08 -1.61 4.75
N ARG A 108 -0.57 -1.65 5.98
CA ARG A 108 0.22 -2.76 6.52
C ARG A 108 -0.59 -4.06 6.63
N MET A 109 -1.88 -3.99 6.99
CA MET A 109 -2.77 -5.16 7.02
C MET A 109 -2.88 -5.88 5.67
N PHE A 110 -2.80 -5.14 4.57
CA PHE A 110 -2.89 -5.68 3.22
C PHE A 110 -1.52 -5.86 2.55
N ASN A 111 -0.41 -5.59 3.25
CA ASN A 111 0.93 -5.53 2.68
C ASN A 111 1.03 -4.59 1.47
N ILE A 112 0.34 -3.44 1.50
CA ILE A 112 0.35 -2.44 0.44
C ILE A 112 1.14 -1.21 0.92
N SER A 113 1.91 -0.60 0.03
CA SER A 113 2.61 0.65 0.35
C SER A 113 1.60 1.81 0.52
N PRO A 114 1.76 2.71 1.51
CA PRO A 114 0.88 3.87 1.72
C PRO A 114 0.73 4.80 0.50
N ILE A 115 1.72 4.79 -0.41
CA ILE A 115 1.69 5.56 -1.66
C ILE A 115 0.49 5.22 -2.54
N PHE A 116 -0.02 3.98 -2.47
CA PHE A 116 -1.22 3.55 -3.21
C PHE A 116 -2.52 4.02 -2.53
N LEU A 117 -2.46 4.44 -1.27
CA LEU A 117 -3.55 5.05 -0.53
C LEU A 117 -3.51 6.59 -0.57
N GLN A 118 -2.74 7.15 -1.50
CA GLN A 118 -2.53 8.60 -1.66
C GLN A 118 -1.87 9.30 -0.45
N GLU A 119 -1.20 8.54 0.42
CA GLU A 119 -0.39 9.11 1.51
C GLU A 119 1.06 9.29 1.02
N TYR A 120 1.39 10.52 0.64
CA TYR A 120 2.68 10.87 0.02
C TYR A 120 3.69 11.51 0.97
N SER A 121 3.42 11.58 2.27
CA SER A 121 4.23 12.35 3.22
C SER A 121 5.72 12.03 3.22
N ASN A 122 6.08 10.79 2.92
CA ASN A 122 7.47 10.31 2.86
C ASN A 122 7.84 9.78 1.46
N SER A 123 7.10 10.16 0.41
CA SER A 123 7.19 9.54 -0.92
C SER A 123 7.69 10.51 -1.99
N THR A 124 8.76 10.13 -2.70
CA THR A 124 9.22 10.78 -3.95
C THR A 124 8.70 10.00 -5.16
N TYR A 125 8.59 10.62 -6.35
CA TYR A 125 8.18 9.96 -7.61
C TYR A 125 9.00 8.71 -7.95
N SER A 126 10.31 8.68 -7.62
CA SER A 126 11.16 7.48 -7.78
C SER A 126 10.68 6.29 -6.95
N ASN A 127 10.02 6.53 -5.82
CA ASN A 127 9.52 5.48 -4.93
C ASN A 127 8.28 4.78 -5.51
N PHE A 128 7.59 5.39 -6.49
CA PHE A 128 6.35 4.82 -7.04
C PHE A 128 6.61 3.60 -7.94
N SER A 129 7.65 3.65 -8.78
CA SER A 129 8.03 2.50 -9.64
C SER A 129 8.46 1.30 -8.78
N GLU A 130 9.33 1.54 -7.80
CA GLU A 130 9.77 0.49 -6.86
C GLU A 130 8.62 -0.03 -5.99
N ALA A 131 7.72 0.85 -5.51
CA ALA A 131 6.53 0.44 -4.79
C ALA A 131 5.58 -0.41 -5.67
N SER A 132 5.49 -0.13 -6.97
CA SER A 132 4.68 -0.92 -7.91
C SER A 132 5.26 -2.31 -8.14
N ARG A 133 6.58 -2.42 -8.23
CA ARG A 133 7.28 -3.72 -8.27
C ARG A 133 7.11 -4.49 -6.97
N ALA A 134 7.21 -3.82 -5.83
CA ALA A 134 7.00 -4.42 -4.51
C ALA A 134 5.56 -4.92 -4.33
N LEU A 135 4.56 -4.15 -4.78
CA LEU A 135 3.14 -4.54 -4.77
C LEU A 135 2.91 -5.84 -5.55
N LEU A 136 3.47 -5.95 -6.76
CA LEU A 136 3.37 -7.17 -7.55
C LEU A 136 4.02 -8.36 -6.83
N THR A 137 5.22 -8.16 -6.29
CA THR A 137 6.07 -9.26 -5.78
C THR A 137 5.63 -9.74 -4.39
N ILE A 138 5.37 -8.83 -3.47
CA ILE A 138 5.09 -9.14 -2.06
C ILE A 138 3.61 -9.36 -1.84
N THR A 139 2.75 -8.58 -2.51
CA THR A 139 1.32 -8.60 -2.27
C THR A 139 0.61 -9.50 -3.27
N MET A 140 0.71 -9.22 -4.57
CA MET A 140 -0.13 -9.89 -5.57
C MET A 140 0.34 -11.31 -5.91
N ARG A 141 1.65 -11.55 -6.04
CA ARG A 141 2.20 -12.85 -6.46
C ARG A 141 1.71 -14.02 -5.59
N PRO A 142 1.67 -13.93 -4.24
CA PRO A 142 1.10 -15.00 -3.42
C PRO A 142 -0.39 -15.29 -3.74
N TRP A 143 -1.20 -14.27 -4.00
CA TRP A 143 -2.61 -14.45 -4.37
C TRP A 143 -2.76 -15.05 -5.76
N LEU A 144 -2.00 -14.55 -6.74
CA LEU A 144 -2.00 -15.09 -8.10
C LEU A 144 -1.58 -16.56 -8.11
N ALA A 145 -0.51 -16.91 -7.37
CA ALA A 145 -0.06 -18.29 -7.23
C ALA A 145 -1.13 -19.19 -6.58
N ASN A 146 -1.83 -18.70 -5.55
CA ASN A 146 -2.94 -19.44 -4.95
C ASN A 146 -4.07 -19.69 -5.96
N PHE A 147 -4.41 -18.70 -6.78
CA PHE A 147 -5.42 -18.85 -7.84
C PHE A 147 -4.96 -19.80 -8.95
N GLU A 148 -3.73 -19.68 -9.44
CA GLU A 148 -3.14 -20.58 -10.44
C GLU A 148 -3.16 -22.04 -9.96
N GLN A 149 -2.74 -22.28 -8.72
CA GLN A 149 -2.76 -23.62 -8.12
C GLN A 149 -4.19 -24.16 -8.00
N GLN A 150 -5.14 -23.32 -7.59
CA GLN A 150 -6.52 -23.74 -7.45
C GLN A 150 -7.20 -24.00 -8.79
N ILE A 151 -6.96 -23.17 -9.80
CA ILE A 151 -7.44 -23.38 -11.17
C ILE A 151 -6.86 -24.68 -11.73
N LYS A 152 -5.55 -24.90 -11.55
CA LYS A 152 -4.87 -26.13 -11.97
C LYS A 152 -5.46 -27.36 -11.27
N SER A 153 -5.68 -27.30 -9.97
CA SER A 153 -6.28 -28.39 -9.20
C SER A 153 -7.72 -28.67 -9.63
N ALA A 154 -8.53 -27.64 -9.84
CA ALA A 154 -9.94 -27.80 -10.16
C ALA A 154 -10.19 -28.24 -11.61
N LEU A 155 -9.39 -27.75 -12.58
CA LEU A 155 -9.64 -27.96 -14.01
C LEU A 155 -8.69 -28.95 -14.68
N LEU A 156 -7.50 -29.18 -14.14
CA LEU A 156 -6.42 -29.94 -14.79
C LEU A 156 -6.01 -31.19 -13.98
N LEU A 157 -7.00 -31.86 -13.38
CA LEU A 157 -6.80 -33.05 -12.55
C LEU A 157 -6.24 -34.26 -13.34
N THR A 158 -6.53 -34.33 -14.64
CA THR A 158 -6.00 -35.33 -15.58
C THR A 158 -5.61 -34.62 -16.86
N SER A 159 -4.36 -34.82 -17.31
CA SER A 159 -3.92 -34.25 -18.57
C SER A 159 -4.71 -34.88 -19.72
N PRO A 160 -5.41 -34.11 -20.56
CA PRO A 160 -6.17 -34.67 -21.70
C PRO A 160 -5.27 -35.37 -22.72
N THR A 161 -3.96 -35.08 -22.72
CA THR A 161 -2.99 -35.69 -23.65
C THR A 161 -1.89 -36.41 -22.86
N PRO A 162 -1.60 -37.69 -23.17
CA PRO A 162 -0.47 -38.39 -22.58
C PRO A 162 0.84 -37.63 -22.80
N ASN A 163 1.73 -37.61 -21.79
CA ASN A 163 3.03 -36.92 -21.80
C ASN A 163 3.03 -35.38 -21.93
N ILE A 164 1.88 -34.69 -21.90
CA ILE A 164 1.84 -33.21 -21.86
C ILE A 164 1.52 -32.74 -20.44
N ARG A 165 2.30 -31.80 -19.90
CA ARG A 165 2.00 -31.09 -18.63
C ARG A 165 1.53 -29.68 -18.94
N TYR A 166 0.31 -29.37 -18.51
CA TYR A 166 -0.23 -28.02 -18.59
C TYR A 166 0.18 -27.20 -17.35
N GLN A 167 0.54 -25.94 -17.58
CA GLN A 167 0.76 -24.94 -16.54
C GLN A 167 -0.24 -23.79 -16.74
N VAL A 168 -0.70 -23.22 -15.64
CA VAL A 168 -1.58 -22.06 -15.63
C VAL A 168 -0.78 -20.96 -14.93
N GLU A 169 -0.57 -19.85 -15.61
CA GLU A 169 0.10 -18.67 -15.09
C GLU A 169 -0.67 -17.43 -15.51
N PHE A 170 -0.80 -16.46 -14.61
CA PHE A 170 -1.30 -15.14 -14.95
C PHE A 170 -0.19 -14.31 -15.61
N ASP A 171 -0.49 -13.74 -16.77
CA ASP A 171 0.41 -12.79 -17.40
C ASP A 171 0.54 -11.53 -16.53
N THR A 172 1.73 -11.34 -15.95
CA THR A 172 2.10 -10.18 -15.13
C THR A 172 3.09 -9.28 -15.85
N ALA A 173 3.44 -9.60 -17.11
CA ALA A 173 4.38 -8.83 -17.90
C ALA A 173 3.87 -7.40 -18.13
N ASP A 174 2.56 -7.22 -18.28
CA ASP A 174 1.91 -5.90 -18.44
C ASP A 174 2.12 -4.99 -17.23
N LEU A 175 2.11 -5.55 -16.01
CA LEU A 175 2.39 -4.76 -14.81
C LEU A 175 3.87 -4.33 -14.77
N LEU A 176 4.77 -5.16 -15.29
CA LEU A 176 6.19 -4.84 -15.45
C LEU A 176 6.47 -3.99 -16.70
N ARG A 177 5.52 -3.86 -17.64
CA ARG A 177 5.66 -2.99 -18.82
C ARG A 177 5.78 -1.52 -18.45
N ALA A 178 5.41 -1.12 -17.24
CA ALA A 178 5.55 0.24 -16.75
C ALA A 178 6.99 0.79 -16.87
N ASN A 179 8.02 -0.08 -16.92
CA ASN A 179 9.39 0.33 -17.23
C ASN A 179 9.96 -0.51 -18.40
N PRO A 180 9.70 -0.12 -19.67
CA PRO A 180 10.23 -0.84 -20.83
C PRO A 180 11.77 -0.85 -20.85
N THR A 181 12.42 0.19 -20.32
CA THR A 181 13.88 0.29 -20.27
C THR A 181 14.50 -0.83 -19.44
N GLU A 182 13.99 -1.10 -18.24
CA GLU A 182 14.51 -2.19 -17.40
C GLU A 182 14.25 -3.57 -18.00
N ARG A 183 13.11 -3.75 -18.67
CA ARG A 183 12.74 -5.01 -19.32
C ARG A 183 13.64 -5.31 -20.53
N PHE A 184 13.85 -4.34 -21.42
CA PHE A 184 14.76 -4.56 -22.55
C PHE A 184 16.23 -4.67 -22.11
N ARG A 185 16.64 -4.00 -21.03
CA ARG A 185 17.97 -4.21 -20.42
C ARG A 185 18.14 -5.61 -19.85
N SER A 186 17.10 -6.18 -19.24
CA SER A 186 17.19 -7.56 -18.72
C SER A 186 17.28 -8.59 -19.85
N TYR A 187 16.51 -8.40 -20.93
CA TYR A 187 16.66 -9.22 -22.15
C TYR A 187 18.03 -9.06 -22.79
N GLU A 188 18.54 -7.83 -22.90
CA GLU A 188 19.88 -7.57 -23.41
C GLU A 188 20.93 -8.34 -22.60
N THR A 189 20.83 -8.31 -21.27
CA THR A 189 21.74 -9.02 -20.36
C THR A 189 21.62 -10.53 -20.52
N ALA A 190 20.39 -11.06 -20.57
CA ALA A 190 20.12 -12.50 -20.71
C ALA A 190 20.55 -13.06 -22.07
N ILE A 191 20.37 -12.28 -23.15
CA ILE A 191 20.83 -12.64 -24.49
C ILE A 191 22.36 -12.60 -24.53
N LYS A 192 23.00 -11.55 -24.02
CA LYS A 192 24.46 -11.42 -23.99
C LYS A 192 25.14 -12.53 -23.19
N SER A 193 24.54 -12.93 -22.07
CA SER A 193 25.06 -14.03 -21.22
C SER A 193 24.78 -15.42 -21.77
N GLY A 194 24.02 -15.55 -22.86
CA GLY A 194 23.66 -16.84 -23.45
C GLY A 194 22.62 -17.63 -22.63
N VAL A 195 21.93 -16.98 -21.69
CA VAL A 195 20.84 -17.61 -20.91
C VAL A 195 19.54 -17.69 -21.72
N MET A 196 19.35 -16.78 -22.68
CA MET A 196 18.14 -16.67 -23.49
C MET A 196 18.49 -16.42 -24.96
N CYS A 197 17.74 -16.99 -25.90
CA CYS A 197 17.86 -16.64 -27.32
C CYS A 197 16.93 -15.47 -27.70
N PRO A 198 17.25 -14.69 -28.75
CA PRO A 198 16.39 -13.60 -29.21
C PRO A 198 14.93 -14.00 -29.50
N ASN A 199 14.66 -15.22 -29.99
CA ASN A 199 13.30 -15.68 -30.27
C ASN A 199 12.51 -16.00 -28.98
N GLU A 200 13.14 -16.51 -27.93
CA GLU A 200 12.51 -16.66 -26.61
C GLU A 200 12.10 -15.30 -26.02
N ALA A 201 12.91 -14.26 -26.22
CA ALA A 201 12.54 -12.91 -25.81
C ALA A 201 11.34 -12.38 -26.61
N ARG A 202 11.26 -12.68 -27.91
CA ARG A 202 10.13 -12.28 -28.78
C ARG A 202 8.85 -13.03 -28.43
N GLU A 203 8.93 -14.32 -28.14
CA GLU A 203 7.79 -15.12 -27.66
C GLU A 203 7.20 -14.53 -26.39
N ARG A 204 8.04 -14.14 -25.42
CA ARG A 204 7.60 -13.46 -24.19
C ARG A 204 6.97 -12.09 -24.43
N GLU A 205 7.34 -11.41 -25.50
CA GLU A 205 6.70 -10.15 -25.94
C GLU A 205 5.46 -10.39 -26.84
N GLY A 206 5.09 -11.64 -27.10
CA GLY A 206 3.98 -11.98 -28.00
C GLY A 206 4.26 -11.64 -29.48
N LEU A 207 5.54 -11.50 -29.85
CA LEU A 207 5.99 -11.18 -31.20
C LEU A 207 6.32 -12.46 -31.97
N PRO A 208 6.07 -12.51 -33.30
CA PRO A 208 6.42 -13.67 -34.10
C PRO A 208 7.94 -13.88 -34.15
N PRO A 209 8.42 -15.13 -34.23
CA PRO A 209 9.84 -15.45 -34.30
C PRO A 209 10.48 -14.88 -35.59
N ARG A 210 11.80 -14.66 -35.55
CA ARG A 210 12.59 -14.19 -36.69
C ARG A 210 13.64 -15.23 -37.06
N GLU A 211 13.93 -15.36 -38.36
CA GLU A 211 15.06 -16.17 -38.84
C GLU A 211 16.39 -15.72 -38.21
N GLY A 212 17.18 -16.70 -37.74
CA GLY A 212 18.43 -16.47 -37.00
C GLY A 212 18.25 -16.07 -35.53
N GLY A 213 17.02 -16.01 -35.02
CA GLY A 213 16.73 -15.64 -33.62
C GLY A 213 16.86 -16.77 -32.60
N ASP A 214 17.03 -18.02 -33.05
CA ASP A 214 17.22 -19.19 -32.18
C ASP A 214 18.69 -19.39 -31.78
N GLU A 215 19.61 -18.63 -32.37
CA GLU A 215 21.03 -18.69 -32.07
C GLU A 215 21.34 -17.94 -30.77
N PHE A 216 21.97 -18.63 -29.82
CA PHE A 216 22.48 -18.01 -28.59
C PHE A 216 23.68 -17.11 -28.91
N SER A 217 23.78 -15.99 -28.18
CA SER A 217 24.92 -15.08 -28.26
C SER A 217 26.24 -15.84 -28.06
N GLN A 218 27.10 -15.79 -29.07
CA GLN A 218 28.43 -16.42 -29.06
C GLN A 218 29.52 -15.46 -28.54
N ALA A 219 29.18 -14.44 -27.74
CA ALA A 219 30.13 -13.40 -27.30
C ALA A 219 31.39 -13.93 -26.56
N TRP A 220 31.32 -15.16 -26.03
CA TRP A 220 32.39 -15.89 -25.36
C TRP A 220 33.26 -16.73 -26.31
N LYS A 221 32.81 -16.99 -27.54
CA LYS A 221 33.63 -17.59 -28.61
C LYS A 221 34.38 -16.48 -29.34
N GLN A 222 35.42 -15.93 -28.71
CA GLN A 222 36.37 -15.09 -29.42
C GLN A 222 37.33 -15.99 -30.20
N GLU A 223 37.11 -16.13 -31.50
CA GLU A 223 38.12 -16.68 -32.40
C GLU A 223 39.20 -15.63 -32.63
N ILE A 224 40.33 -15.75 -31.93
CA ILE A 224 41.51 -14.91 -32.18
C ILE A 224 42.12 -15.38 -33.50
N GLN A 225 41.84 -14.66 -34.59
CA GLN A 225 42.59 -14.85 -35.83
C GLN A 225 43.98 -14.23 -35.70
N ILE A 226 44.97 -15.06 -35.38
CA ILE A 226 46.38 -14.68 -35.43
C ILE A 226 46.81 -14.64 -36.91
N LYS A 227 46.90 -13.44 -37.50
CA LYS A 227 47.56 -13.28 -38.80
C LYS A 227 49.07 -13.48 -38.61
N SER A 228 49.59 -14.60 -39.07
CA SER A 228 51.04 -14.83 -39.15
C SER A 228 51.66 -13.84 -40.15
N PRO A 229 52.76 -13.13 -39.82
CA PRO A 229 53.38 -12.21 -40.74
C PRO A 229 53.98 -12.98 -41.92
N ALA A 230 53.66 -12.54 -43.14
CA ALA A 230 54.19 -13.10 -44.38
C ALA A 230 55.72 -13.05 -44.37
N SER A 231 56.36 -14.20 -44.57
CA SER A 231 57.78 -14.33 -44.82
C SER A 231 58.17 -13.45 -46.00
N LYS A 232 59.01 -12.43 -45.76
CA LYS A 232 59.69 -11.72 -46.83
C LYS A 232 60.71 -12.69 -47.43
N GLU A 233 60.46 -13.12 -48.67
CA GLU A 233 61.46 -13.76 -49.52
C GLU A 233 62.63 -12.77 -49.73
N GLU A 234 63.84 -13.24 -49.42
CA GLU A 234 65.10 -12.53 -49.61
C GLU A 234 65.44 -12.47 -51.11
N ALA A 235 65.94 -11.32 -51.55
CA ALA A 235 66.46 -11.06 -52.89
C ALA A 235 67.94 -11.41 -52.99
#